data_AF-A0A368FU12-F1
#
_entry.id   AF-A0A368FU12-F1
#
_cell.length_a   1.000
_cell.length_b   1.000
_cell.length_c   1.000
_cell.angle_alpha   90.00
_cell.angle_beta   90.00
_cell.angle_gamma   90.00
#
_symmetry.space_group_name_H-M   'P 1'
#
loop_
_entity.id
_entity.type
_entity.pdbx_description
1 polymer ?
#
loop_
_entity_poly.entity_id
_entity_poly.type
_entity_poly.pdbx_seq_one_letter_code
_entity_poly.pdbx_strand_id
1 'polypeptide(L)'
;MFNDDIAVKERGILHYPPQEFQAGFTSPPTDHYYRNYYLAVYKNWIYTGCKDGGQMQREFIEIWRRFANVYKDVCHFGFTFITSLTHEAGLAIETLDEFMRSSLENLYLTGALENTVSVIMGDHGNRIGLVQYSYTGRIEERMPLMAIRLPTDFKSRYPVEYSNFLANKWKLTSNFDVHQMLKDVSLMRLGEEKKLQQGDKGRGISLFDVIPRNRTCHDAYVAENFCTCLIDQHASSMPKEKDPKKKKDTTEKKYKAAISAWITENNLDPCLDDSNMKIVGNVEILGLNPLVRHGMRSKENVTAVEVTRKRKDLKMDFLYHEFTTTLSLPSGKSVGLLFRIEEEVAKSEFRVVFEPAVRDPPANCPSLSVFRVCDCLTSDV
;
A
#
# COMPACT_ATOMS: atom_id res chain seq x y z
N MET A 1 15.56 9.45 4.59
CA MET A 1 15.57 9.54 3.13
C MET A 1 16.08 10.95 2.83
N PHE A 2 17.33 11.07 2.38
CA PHE A 2 18.08 12.34 2.36
C PHE A 2 18.37 12.87 0.95
N ASN A 3 17.80 12.26 -0.09
CA ASN A 3 17.77 12.75 -1.48
C ASN A 3 16.32 12.61 -1.94
N ASP A 4 15.75 13.49 -2.76
CA ASP A 4 16.07 13.64 -4.18
C ASP A 4 15.54 14.99 -4.69
N ASP A 5 15.80 16.08 -3.95
CA ASP A 5 15.27 17.37 -4.40
C ASP A 5 16.08 17.90 -5.59
N ILE A 6 15.55 17.69 -6.79
CA ILE A 6 16.09 18.20 -8.06
C ILE A 6 16.24 19.73 -8.07
N ALA A 7 15.57 20.42 -7.13
CA ALA A 7 15.70 21.86 -6.93
C ALA A 7 16.99 22.31 -6.25
N VAL A 8 17.71 21.41 -5.56
CA VAL A 8 18.93 21.75 -4.82
C VAL A 8 20.14 21.62 -5.75
N LYS A 9 21.03 22.63 -5.78
CA LYS A 9 22.20 22.64 -6.68
C LYS A 9 23.25 21.60 -6.28
N GLU A 10 23.35 21.28 -5.01
CA GLU A 10 24.32 20.33 -4.46
C GLU A 10 23.82 18.88 -4.53
N ARG A 11 22.52 18.67 -4.79
CA ARG A 11 21.86 17.36 -4.86
C ARG A 11 21.24 17.13 -6.23
N GLY A 12 21.02 15.89 -6.63
CA GLY A 12 20.36 15.55 -7.90
C GLY A 12 19.56 14.27 -7.76
N ILE A 13 18.84 13.88 -8.81
CA ILE A 13 17.90 12.73 -8.85
C ILE A 13 18.55 11.36 -8.53
N LEU A 14 19.89 11.31 -8.49
CA LEU A 14 20.72 10.14 -8.19
C LEU A 14 21.95 10.54 -7.34
N HIS A 15 21.83 11.62 -6.56
CA HIS A 15 22.86 11.96 -5.58
C HIS A 15 22.69 11.03 -4.38
N TYR A 16 23.78 10.47 -3.86
CA TYR A 16 23.75 9.62 -2.68
C TYR A 16 24.90 10.03 -1.77
N PRO A 17 24.64 10.47 -0.51
CA PRO A 17 25.71 10.87 0.38
C PRO A 17 26.61 9.66 0.70
N PRO A 18 27.94 9.83 0.62
CA PRO A 18 28.89 8.72 0.68
C PRO A 18 29.01 8.08 2.07
N GLN A 19 28.49 8.73 3.11
CA GLN A 19 28.48 8.17 4.47
C GLN A 19 27.42 7.08 4.62
N GLU A 20 26.32 7.15 3.86
CA GLU A 20 25.18 6.25 3.95
C GLU A 20 25.02 5.33 2.73
N PHE A 21 25.62 5.67 1.59
CA PHE A 21 25.45 4.96 0.32
C PHE A 21 26.75 4.75 -0.43
N GLN A 22 26.74 3.81 -1.38
CA GLN A 22 27.83 3.63 -2.33
C GLN A 22 28.01 4.89 -3.19
N ALA A 23 29.24 5.10 -3.67
CA ALA A 23 29.54 6.21 -4.57
C ALA A 23 28.60 6.20 -5.79
N GLY A 24 28.01 7.36 -6.10
CA GLY A 24 27.12 7.53 -7.24
C GLY A 24 27.85 7.51 -8.59
N PHE A 25 27.14 7.88 -9.66
CA PHE A 25 27.67 7.87 -11.02
C PHE A 25 28.70 8.99 -11.26
N THR A 26 29.83 8.66 -11.88
CA THR A 26 30.90 9.62 -12.24
C THR A 26 30.75 10.20 -13.66
N SER A 27 29.80 9.68 -14.43
CA SER A 27 29.41 10.15 -15.77
C SER A 27 27.88 10.18 -15.85
N PRO A 28 27.28 10.91 -16.82
CA PRO A 28 25.83 10.92 -17.00
C PRO A 28 25.28 9.49 -17.13
N PRO A 29 24.33 9.07 -16.27
CA PRO A 29 23.88 7.67 -16.21
C PRO A 29 22.81 7.31 -17.24
N THR A 30 22.36 8.27 -18.05
CA THR A 30 21.30 8.11 -19.05
C THR A 30 21.61 8.92 -20.31
N ASP A 31 21.03 8.52 -21.45
CA ASP A 31 21.17 9.25 -22.71
C ASP A 31 20.61 10.68 -22.62
N HIS A 32 19.48 10.83 -21.91
CA HIS A 32 18.83 12.10 -21.63
C HIS A 32 18.92 12.42 -20.15
N TYR A 33 20.05 12.99 -19.72
CA TYR A 33 20.26 13.39 -18.32
C TYR A 33 19.99 14.89 -18.12
N TYR A 34 18.79 15.21 -17.62
CA TYR A 34 18.26 16.58 -17.50
C TYR A 34 18.92 17.45 -16.42
N ARG A 35 20.07 17.07 -15.85
CA ARG A 35 20.70 17.81 -14.75
C ARG A 35 20.98 19.27 -15.09
N ASN A 36 21.57 19.54 -16.25
CA ASN A 36 21.86 20.92 -16.67
C ASN A 36 20.58 21.76 -16.84
N TYR A 37 19.52 21.14 -17.36
CA TYR A 37 18.20 21.77 -17.45
C TYR A 37 17.64 22.08 -16.07
N TYR A 38 17.64 21.12 -15.13
CA TYR A 38 17.19 21.37 -13.75
C TYR A 38 17.99 22.49 -13.08
N LEU A 39 19.31 22.52 -13.22
CA LEU A 39 20.14 23.59 -12.67
C LEU A 39 19.79 24.97 -13.24
N ALA A 40 19.45 25.06 -14.53
CA ALA A 40 19.01 26.31 -15.16
C ALA A 40 17.59 26.70 -14.69
N VAL A 41 16.69 25.73 -14.62
CA VAL A 41 15.30 25.86 -14.19
C VAL A 41 15.19 26.27 -12.73
N TYR A 42 16.07 25.80 -11.86
CA TYR A 42 16.08 26.16 -10.44
C TYR A 42 17.04 27.32 -10.12
N LYS A 43 17.73 27.89 -11.13
CA LYS A 43 18.57 29.07 -10.94
C LYS A 43 17.73 30.24 -10.44
N ASN A 44 18.12 30.79 -9.28
CA ASN A 44 17.43 31.89 -8.59
C ASN A 44 15.94 31.60 -8.30
N TRP A 45 15.53 30.32 -8.31
CA TRP A 45 14.16 29.96 -7.98
C TRP A 45 13.93 30.15 -6.48
N ILE A 46 12.83 30.82 -6.16
CA ILE A 46 12.29 30.89 -4.81
C ILE A 46 11.39 29.67 -4.64
N TYR A 47 11.46 28.98 -3.51
CA TYR A 47 10.68 27.76 -3.27
C TYR A 47 9.17 28.03 -3.35
N THR A 48 8.57 27.81 -4.52
CA THR A 48 7.15 28.06 -4.83
C THR A 48 6.67 27.16 -5.97
N GLY A 49 5.37 26.86 -6.02
CA GLY A 49 4.77 26.02 -7.07
C GLY A 49 4.85 26.61 -8.49
N CYS A 50 5.09 27.92 -8.62
CA CYS A 50 5.07 28.60 -9.91
C CYS A 50 6.41 29.26 -10.24
N LYS A 51 6.78 29.26 -11.52
CA LYS A 51 7.91 30.02 -12.08
C LYS A 51 7.52 30.57 -13.45
N ASP A 52 7.93 31.80 -13.74
CA ASP A 52 7.73 32.46 -15.05
C ASP A 52 6.26 32.42 -15.54
N GLY A 53 5.30 32.49 -14.62
CA GLY A 53 3.86 32.50 -14.91
C GLY A 53 3.18 31.13 -15.03
N GLY A 54 3.91 30.02 -14.87
CA GLY A 54 3.37 28.66 -14.96
C GLY A 54 3.69 27.79 -13.74
N GLN A 55 2.98 26.66 -13.62
CA GLN A 55 3.32 25.62 -12.64
C GLN A 55 4.53 24.82 -13.13
N MET A 56 5.60 24.84 -12.34
CA MET A 56 6.89 24.24 -12.70
C MET A 56 6.82 22.74 -12.99
N GLN A 57 5.99 22.02 -12.24
CA GLN A 57 5.93 20.56 -12.29
C GLN A 57 5.25 20.06 -13.56
N ARG A 58 4.46 20.90 -14.23
CA ARG A 58 3.87 20.59 -15.54
C ARG A 58 4.95 20.36 -16.59
N GLU A 59 6.06 21.10 -16.53
CA GLU A 59 7.21 20.90 -17.42
C GLU A 59 7.81 19.49 -17.29
N PHE A 60 7.87 18.94 -16.08
CA PHE A 60 8.40 17.59 -15.87
C PHE A 60 7.45 16.50 -16.39
N ILE A 61 6.14 16.69 -16.21
CA ILE A 61 5.12 15.80 -16.80
C ILE A 61 5.16 15.90 -18.33
N GLU A 62 5.35 17.09 -18.89
CA GLU A 62 5.51 17.29 -20.33
C GLU A 62 6.74 16.60 -20.90
N ILE A 63 7.89 16.70 -20.23
CA ILE A 63 9.11 15.99 -20.63
C ILE A 63 8.85 14.48 -20.65
N TRP A 64 8.23 13.94 -19.61
CA TRP A 64 7.86 12.51 -19.56
C TRP A 64 6.92 12.11 -20.70
N ARG A 65 5.83 12.87 -20.91
CA ARG A 65 4.86 12.62 -21.96
C ARG A 65 5.49 12.67 -23.36
N ARG A 66 6.36 13.65 -23.62
CA ARG A 66 7.07 13.78 -24.90
C ARG A 66 8.05 12.64 -25.11
N PHE A 67 8.82 12.29 -24.08
CA PHE A 67 9.76 11.18 -24.13
C PHE A 67 9.06 9.86 -24.47
N ALA A 68 7.99 9.53 -23.75
CA ALA A 68 7.22 8.31 -23.98
C ALA A 68 6.62 8.25 -25.41
N ASN A 69 6.17 9.39 -25.95
CA ASN A 69 5.67 9.44 -27.33
C ASN A 69 6.78 9.28 -28.39
N VAL A 70 7.93 9.95 -28.21
CA VAL A 70 9.05 9.91 -29.17
C VAL A 70 9.68 8.52 -29.23
N TYR A 71 9.82 7.86 -28.07
CA TYR A 71 10.48 6.57 -27.96
C TYR A 71 9.53 5.38 -27.94
N LYS A 72 8.23 5.56 -28.24
CA LYS A 72 7.23 4.47 -28.16
C LYS A 72 7.58 3.22 -28.97
N ASP A 73 8.33 3.39 -30.06
CA ASP A 73 8.76 2.32 -30.97
C ASP A 73 10.23 1.89 -30.75
N VAL A 74 10.88 2.37 -29.68
CA VAL A 74 12.28 2.08 -29.33
C VAL A 74 12.34 1.53 -27.90
N CYS A 75 13.17 0.52 -27.64
CA CYS A 75 13.38 0.03 -26.27
C CYS A 75 14.00 1.13 -25.41
N HIS A 76 13.30 1.55 -24.36
CA HIS A 76 13.73 2.67 -23.51
C HIS A 76 13.37 2.43 -22.03
N PHE A 77 14.07 3.14 -21.15
CA PHE A 77 13.74 3.26 -19.73
C PHE A 77 13.67 4.74 -19.37
N GLY A 78 12.58 5.15 -18.74
CA GLY A 78 12.36 6.53 -18.29
C GLY A 78 12.12 6.60 -16.79
N PHE A 79 12.72 7.60 -16.14
CA PHE A 79 12.50 7.90 -14.72
C PHE A 79 12.31 9.40 -14.56
N THR A 80 11.25 9.82 -13.89
CA THR A 80 10.93 11.22 -13.62
C THR A 80 10.51 11.35 -12.16
N PHE A 81 11.13 12.29 -11.44
CA PHE A 81 10.86 12.53 -10.02
C PHE A 81 10.37 13.97 -9.85
N ILE A 82 9.21 14.14 -9.20
CA ILE A 82 8.56 15.43 -9.00
C ILE A 82 8.45 15.68 -7.49
N THR A 83 9.04 16.77 -7.01
CA THR A 83 9.15 17.07 -5.56
C THR A 83 8.35 18.29 -5.13
N SER A 84 8.80 19.48 -5.55
CA SER A 84 8.57 20.76 -4.89
C SER A 84 7.11 21.18 -4.68
N LEU A 85 6.16 20.57 -5.38
CA LEU A 85 4.73 20.85 -5.19
C LEU A 85 4.16 20.18 -3.95
N THR A 86 4.52 18.92 -3.72
CA THR A 86 3.84 18.04 -2.76
C THR A 86 4.66 17.78 -1.51
N HIS A 87 5.95 18.12 -1.53
CA HIS A 87 6.87 17.81 -0.44
C HIS A 87 6.45 18.44 0.90
N GLU A 88 6.07 19.73 0.90
CA GLU A 88 5.64 20.44 2.12
C GLU A 88 4.11 20.40 2.33
N ALA A 89 3.34 20.23 1.27
CA ALA A 89 1.88 20.30 1.30
C ALA A 89 1.24 19.30 0.33
N GLY A 90 0.75 18.18 0.87
CA GLY A 90 0.15 17.11 0.06
C GLY A 90 -1.07 17.55 -0.76
N LEU A 91 -1.89 18.49 -0.25
CA LEU A 91 -3.11 18.95 -0.93
C LEU A 91 -2.84 19.67 -2.26
N ALA A 92 -1.64 20.22 -2.45
CA ALA A 92 -1.29 20.91 -3.69
C ALA A 92 -1.23 19.97 -4.91
N ILE A 93 -1.18 18.65 -4.71
CA ILE A 93 -1.17 17.66 -5.79
C ILE A 93 -2.41 17.76 -6.69
N GLU A 94 -3.55 18.18 -6.15
CA GLU A 94 -4.82 18.35 -6.90
C GLU A 94 -4.64 19.29 -8.10
N THR A 95 -3.73 20.27 -7.98
CA THR A 95 -3.48 21.24 -9.06
C THR A 95 -2.81 20.64 -10.31
N LEU A 96 -2.28 19.42 -10.21
CA LEU A 96 -1.72 18.64 -11.32
C LEU A 96 -2.66 17.57 -11.85
N ASP A 97 -3.79 17.29 -11.18
CA ASP A 97 -4.63 16.13 -11.48
C ASP A 97 -5.12 16.14 -12.94
N GLU A 98 -5.75 17.24 -13.35
CA GLU A 98 -6.27 17.41 -14.71
C GLU A 98 -5.16 17.36 -15.79
N PHE A 99 -3.97 17.87 -15.45
CA PHE A 99 -2.82 17.86 -16.35
C PHE A 99 -2.22 16.46 -16.52
N MET A 100 -2.13 15.71 -15.42
CA MET A 100 -1.71 14.32 -15.40
C MET A 100 -2.70 13.44 -16.16
N ARG A 101 -4.01 13.63 -15.92
CA ARG A 101 -5.10 12.94 -16.65
C ARG A 101 -4.97 13.15 -18.15
N SER A 102 -4.88 14.41 -18.58
CA SER A 102 -4.73 14.77 -20.01
C SER A 102 -3.46 14.16 -20.63
N SER A 103 -2.37 14.11 -19.85
CA SER A 103 -1.11 13.50 -20.30
C SER A 103 -1.23 11.98 -20.46
N LEU A 104 -1.88 11.30 -19.52
CA LEU A 104 -2.16 9.87 -19.59
C LEU A 104 -3.10 9.52 -20.76
N GLU A 105 -4.16 10.31 -20.96
CA GLU A 105 -5.07 10.18 -22.11
C GLU A 105 -4.32 10.33 -23.43
N ASN A 106 -3.41 11.31 -23.52
CA ASN A 106 -2.57 11.47 -24.70
C ASN A 106 -1.71 10.23 -24.95
N LEU A 107 -1.01 9.71 -23.94
CA LEU A 107 -0.16 8.52 -24.07
C LEU A 107 -0.95 7.26 -24.43
N TYR A 108 -2.20 7.18 -23.98
CA TYR A 108 -3.12 6.11 -24.37
C TYR A 108 -3.51 6.25 -25.86
N LEU A 109 -4.00 7.41 -26.28
CA LEU A 109 -4.47 7.65 -27.65
C LEU A 109 -3.38 7.55 -28.72
N THR A 110 -2.13 7.88 -28.38
CA THR A 110 -0.98 7.76 -29.30
C THR A 110 -0.38 6.35 -29.35
N GLY A 111 -0.87 5.46 -28.49
CA GLY A 111 -0.37 4.09 -28.34
C GLY A 111 0.94 3.97 -27.59
N ALA A 112 1.44 5.04 -26.95
CA ALA A 112 2.69 5.01 -26.19
C ALA A 112 2.64 4.08 -24.96
N LEU A 113 1.44 3.73 -24.49
CA LEU A 113 1.23 2.76 -23.40
C LEU A 113 1.03 1.32 -23.88
N GLU A 114 0.90 1.06 -25.19
CA GLU A 114 0.52 -0.27 -25.69
C GLU A 114 1.56 -1.35 -25.37
N ASN A 115 2.84 -1.01 -25.46
CA ASN A 115 3.96 -1.91 -25.21
C ASN A 115 4.84 -1.47 -24.02
N THR A 116 4.26 -0.70 -23.09
CA THR A 116 5.01 -0.07 -21.98
C THR A 116 4.47 -0.51 -20.63
N VAL A 117 5.38 -0.86 -19.70
CA VAL A 117 5.07 -0.94 -18.27
C VAL A 117 5.25 0.45 -17.67
N SER A 118 4.17 1.05 -17.17
CA SER A 118 4.19 2.38 -16.56
C SER A 118 3.92 2.28 -15.07
N VAL A 119 4.74 2.99 -14.27
CA VAL A 119 4.61 3.04 -12.80
C VAL A 119 4.51 4.49 -12.35
N ILE A 120 3.45 4.82 -11.61
CA ILE A 120 3.29 6.10 -10.92
C ILE A 120 3.27 5.80 -9.42
N MET A 121 4.20 6.36 -8.68
CA MET A 121 4.34 6.08 -7.24
C MET A 121 4.87 7.27 -6.46
N GLY A 122 4.56 7.29 -5.15
CA GLY A 122 5.27 8.12 -4.18
C GLY A 122 6.47 7.38 -3.58
N ASP A 123 7.54 8.09 -3.24
CA ASP A 123 8.66 7.57 -2.46
C ASP A 123 8.27 7.36 -0.99
N HIS A 124 7.38 8.20 -0.48
CA HIS A 124 6.71 8.08 0.81
C HIS A 124 5.33 8.77 0.78
N GLY A 125 4.47 8.49 1.77
CA GLY A 125 3.24 9.27 1.98
C GLY A 125 3.51 10.60 2.69
N ASN A 126 2.48 11.37 3.05
CA ASN A 126 2.69 12.66 3.69
C ASN A 126 3.32 12.50 5.09
N ARG A 127 4.49 13.12 5.29
CA ARG A 127 5.25 13.10 6.54
C ARG A 127 5.45 14.47 7.17
N ILE A 128 4.89 15.52 6.57
CA ILE A 128 5.11 16.91 6.95
C ILE A 128 3.84 17.49 7.58
N GLY A 129 4.02 18.37 8.57
CA GLY A 129 2.93 19.01 9.29
C GLY A 129 2.32 18.14 10.39
N LEU A 130 1.09 18.45 10.80
CA LEU A 130 0.45 17.80 11.96
C LEU A 130 0.02 16.36 11.70
N VAL A 131 -0.13 15.96 10.43
CA VAL A 131 -0.58 14.62 10.04
C VAL A 131 0.36 13.52 10.57
N GLN A 132 1.66 13.78 10.65
CA GLN A 132 2.66 12.83 11.16
C GLN A 132 2.43 12.41 12.63
N TYR A 133 1.65 13.20 13.39
CA TYR A 133 1.33 12.91 14.78
C TYR A 133 0.05 12.09 14.95
N SER A 134 -0.76 11.95 13.91
CA SER A 134 -1.97 11.13 13.94
C SER A 134 -1.65 9.65 13.71
N TYR A 135 -2.53 8.77 14.17
CA TYR A 135 -2.45 7.33 13.90
C TYR A 135 -2.44 7.06 12.39
N THR A 136 -3.41 7.60 11.66
CA THR A 136 -3.57 7.41 10.22
C THR A 136 -2.38 7.97 9.44
N GLY A 137 -1.89 9.16 9.79
CA GLY A 137 -0.75 9.75 9.09
C GLY A 137 0.54 8.95 9.23
N ARG A 138 0.76 8.28 10.37
CA ARG A 138 1.90 7.37 10.53
C ARG A 138 1.79 6.13 9.63
N ILE A 139 0.58 5.68 9.31
CA ILE A 139 0.36 4.58 8.36
C ILE A 139 0.54 5.10 6.93
N GLU A 140 -0.16 6.18 6.57
CA GLU A 140 -0.13 6.77 5.23
C GLU A 140 1.29 7.12 4.79
N GLU A 141 2.09 7.71 5.68
CA GLU A 141 3.50 8.01 5.43
C GLU A 141 4.32 6.80 4.95
N ARG A 142 3.96 5.60 5.43
CA ARG A 142 4.66 4.33 5.16
C ARG A 142 4.03 3.54 4.01
N MET A 143 2.88 3.98 3.51
CA MET A 143 2.08 3.29 2.50
C MET A 143 1.78 4.24 1.33
N PRO A 144 2.79 4.71 0.58
CA PRO A 144 2.56 5.55 -0.57
C PRO A 144 1.76 4.85 -1.66
N LEU A 145 1.08 5.63 -2.49
CA LEU A 145 0.44 5.14 -3.71
C LEU A 145 1.46 4.45 -4.62
N MET A 146 1.05 3.34 -5.23
CA MET A 146 1.73 2.71 -6.35
C MET A 146 0.69 2.24 -7.37
N ALA A 147 0.66 2.87 -8.52
CA ALA A 147 -0.18 2.52 -9.65
C ALA A 147 0.69 1.97 -10.79
N ILE A 148 0.35 0.78 -11.27
CA ILE A 148 1.10 0.10 -12.33
C ILE A 148 0.15 -0.22 -13.48
N ARG A 149 0.52 0.19 -14.70
CA ARG A 149 -0.13 -0.21 -15.94
C ARG A 149 0.81 -1.15 -16.71
N LEU A 150 0.32 -2.33 -17.05
CA LEU A 150 1.03 -3.29 -17.91
C LEU A 150 0.63 -3.08 -19.39
N PRO A 151 1.43 -3.55 -20.36
CA PRO A 151 1.07 -3.58 -21.78
C PRO A 151 -0.31 -4.18 -22.04
N THR A 152 -1.00 -3.72 -23.08
CA THR A 152 -2.43 -4.04 -23.31
C THR A 152 -2.66 -5.55 -23.51
N ASP A 153 -1.73 -6.23 -24.16
CA ASP A 153 -1.73 -7.67 -24.42
C ASP A 153 -0.87 -8.46 -23.41
N PHE A 154 -0.40 -7.85 -22.32
CA PHE A 154 0.39 -8.55 -21.30
C PHE A 154 -0.37 -9.75 -20.72
N LYS A 155 -1.69 -9.62 -20.52
CA LYS A 155 -2.55 -10.69 -20.01
C LYS A 155 -2.58 -11.92 -20.94
N SER A 156 -2.60 -11.72 -22.26
CA SER A 156 -2.61 -12.82 -23.22
C SER A 156 -1.21 -13.36 -23.47
N ARG A 157 -0.17 -12.50 -23.47
CA ARG A 157 1.23 -12.90 -23.64
C ARG A 157 1.80 -13.65 -22.43
N TYR A 158 1.46 -13.22 -21.21
CA TYR A 158 2.02 -13.71 -19.94
C TYR A 158 0.91 -14.00 -18.91
N PRO A 159 0.03 -14.99 -19.17
CA PRO A 159 -1.16 -15.21 -18.35
C PRO A 159 -0.84 -15.61 -16.89
N VAL A 160 0.27 -16.33 -16.66
CA VAL A 160 0.69 -16.76 -15.33
C VAL A 160 1.16 -15.56 -14.51
N GLU A 161 2.06 -14.75 -15.07
CA GLU A 161 2.59 -13.53 -14.47
C GLU A 161 1.49 -12.52 -14.18
N TYR A 162 0.56 -12.34 -15.11
CA TYR A 162 -0.59 -11.46 -14.93
C TYR A 162 -1.50 -11.95 -13.81
N SER A 163 -1.77 -13.26 -13.72
CA SER A 163 -2.54 -13.85 -12.62
C SER A 163 -1.86 -13.66 -11.27
N ASN A 164 -0.54 -13.87 -11.20
CA ASN A 164 0.24 -13.64 -9.98
C ASN A 164 0.21 -12.17 -9.57
N PHE A 165 0.41 -11.25 -10.52
CA PHE A 165 0.34 -9.81 -10.31
C PHE A 165 -1.00 -9.39 -9.70
N LEU A 166 -2.12 -9.86 -10.26
CA LEU A 166 -3.45 -9.59 -9.72
C LEU A 166 -3.68 -10.22 -8.34
N ALA A 167 -3.11 -11.40 -8.07
CA ALA A 167 -3.22 -12.05 -6.77
C ALA A 167 -2.37 -11.36 -5.69
N ASN A 168 -1.28 -10.69 -6.07
CA ASN A 168 -0.36 -10.02 -5.16
C ASN A 168 -0.85 -8.66 -4.67
N LYS A 169 -1.87 -8.06 -5.31
CA LYS A 169 -2.44 -6.76 -4.90
C LYS A 169 -2.94 -6.71 -3.45
N TRP A 170 -3.21 -7.87 -2.84
CA TRP A 170 -3.70 -8.02 -1.46
C TRP A 170 -2.63 -8.54 -0.50
N LYS A 171 -1.35 -8.52 -0.89
CA LYS A 171 -0.26 -9.10 -0.10
C LYS A 171 0.76 -8.02 0.24
N LEU A 172 1.55 -8.28 1.28
CA LEU A 172 2.63 -7.40 1.67
C LEU A 172 3.76 -7.42 0.61
N THR A 173 3.96 -6.27 -0.02
CA THR A 173 5.05 -6.00 -0.96
C THR A 173 6.00 -4.94 -0.42
N SER A 174 7.21 -4.88 -0.97
CA SER A 174 8.17 -3.82 -0.71
C SER A 174 8.81 -3.32 -2.01
N ASN A 175 9.55 -2.21 -1.94
CA ASN A 175 10.27 -1.68 -3.10
C ASN A 175 11.32 -2.67 -3.66
N PHE A 176 11.74 -3.68 -2.89
CA PHE A 176 12.59 -4.75 -3.42
C PHE A 176 11.86 -5.66 -4.41
N ASP A 177 10.57 -5.89 -4.20
CA ASP A 177 9.72 -6.68 -5.10
C ASP A 177 9.47 -5.93 -6.41
N VAL A 178 9.24 -4.61 -6.31
CA VAL A 178 9.09 -3.70 -7.45
C VAL A 178 10.38 -3.65 -8.25
N HIS A 179 11.54 -3.52 -7.58
CA HIS A 179 12.84 -3.60 -8.23
C HIS A 179 13.01 -4.94 -8.97
N GLN A 180 12.62 -6.06 -8.36
CA GLN A 180 12.71 -7.36 -9.02
C GLN A 180 11.77 -7.45 -10.24
N MET A 181 10.55 -6.91 -10.15
CA MET A 181 9.63 -6.80 -11.29
C MET A 181 10.25 -5.98 -12.44
N LEU A 182 10.81 -4.81 -12.14
CA LEU A 182 11.46 -3.96 -13.15
C LEU A 182 12.68 -4.65 -13.78
N LYS A 183 13.43 -5.42 -12.98
CA LYS A 183 14.56 -6.23 -13.47
C LYS A 183 14.10 -7.41 -14.32
N ASP A 184 12.92 -7.96 -14.08
CA ASP A 184 12.34 -8.99 -14.95
C ASP A 184 11.94 -8.38 -16.30
N VAL A 185 11.32 -7.18 -16.29
CA VAL A 185 10.96 -6.45 -17.52
C VAL A 185 12.21 -6.07 -18.33
N SER A 186 13.21 -5.45 -17.70
CA SER A 186 14.38 -4.93 -18.41
C SER A 186 15.27 -6.01 -19.02
N LEU A 187 15.29 -7.20 -18.41
CA LEU A 187 16.04 -8.35 -18.88
C LEU A 187 15.18 -9.35 -19.68
N MET A 188 13.91 -9.00 -19.97
CA MET A 188 12.95 -9.86 -20.66
C MET A 188 12.80 -11.25 -20.03
N ARG A 189 12.87 -11.33 -18.70
CA ARG A 189 12.70 -12.56 -17.89
C ARG A 189 11.22 -12.81 -17.60
N LEU A 190 10.45 -13.11 -18.64
CA LEU A 190 9.01 -13.40 -18.57
C LEU A 190 8.70 -14.67 -19.38
N GLY A 191 7.61 -15.37 -19.05
CA GLY A 191 7.21 -16.59 -19.75
C GLY A 191 8.27 -17.69 -19.67
N GLU A 192 8.59 -18.32 -20.81
CA GLU A 192 9.57 -19.41 -20.87
C GLU A 192 11.00 -18.94 -20.53
N GLU A 193 11.37 -17.72 -20.88
CA GLU A 193 12.69 -17.15 -20.56
C GLU A 193 12.95 -17.06 -19.05
N LYS A 194 11.89 -16.83 -18.28
CA LYS A 194 12.00 -16.76 -16.81
C LYS A 194 12.42 -18.09 -16.19
N LYS A 195 11.95 -19.22 -16.75
CA LYS A 195 12.28 -20.57 -16.24
C LYS A 195 13.76 -20.90 -16.43
N LEU A 196 14.39 -20.38 -17.48
CA LEU A 196 15.79 -20.62 -17.80
C LEU A 196 16.76 -19.85 -16.89
N GLN A 197 16.29 -18.76 -16.26
CA GLN A 197 17.13 -17.83 -15.51
C GLN A 197 16.94 -17.90 -13.98
N GLN A 198 16.50 -19.05 -13.45
CA GLN A 198 16.39 -19.31 -12.00
C GLN A 198 17.76 -19.31 -11.30
N GLY A 199 18.32 -18.13 -11.03
CA GLY A 199 19.60 -17.98 -10.33
C GLY A 199 19.72 -16.73 -9.46
N ASP A 200 18.85 -15.75 -9.63
CA ASP A 200 18.97 -14.45 -8.96
C ASP A 200 17.96 -14.31 -7.82
N LYS A 201 18.33 -14.83 -6.65
CA LYS A 201 17.58 -14.70 -5.39
C LYS A 201 17.92 -13.38 -4.70
N GLY A 202 17.61 -12.26 -5.36
CA GLY A 202 17.73 -10.94 -4.76
C GLY A 202 16.88 -10.79 -3.48
N ARG A 203 16.86 -9.59 -2.90
CA ARG A 203 16.06 -9.30 -1.69
C ARG A 203 14.54 -9.33 -1.90
N GLY A 204 14.08 -9.22 -3.14
CA GLY A 204 12.66 -9.13 -3.50
C GLY A 204 12.16 -10.35 -4.25
N ILE A 205 10.84 -10.58 -4.14
CA ILE A 205 10.09 -11.52 -4.97
C ILE A 205 9.42 -10.68 -6.06
N SER A 206 9.60 -11.03 -7.33
CA SER A 206 8.97 -10.26 -8.42
C SER A 206 7.46 -10.14 -8.22
N LEU A 207 6.88 -8.99 -8.56
CA LEU A 207 5.42 -8.83 -8.55
C LEU A 207 4.72 -9.76 -9.56
N PHE A 208 5.47 -10.35 -10.50
CA PHE A 208 5.01 -11.38 -11.44
C PHE A 208 5.11 -12.82 -10.89
N ASP A 209 5.69 -13.01 -9.70
CA ASP A 209 5.77 -14.31 -9.01
C ASP A 209 4.80 -14.40 -7.85
N VAL A 210 4.55 -15.61 -7.34
CA VAL A 210 3.66 -15.79 -6.18
C VAL A 210 4.33 -15.25 -4.92
N ILE A 211 3.80 -14.15 -4.38
CA ILE A 211 4.19 -13.67 -3.05
C ILE A 211 3.44 -14.49 -1.99
N PRO A 212 4.10 -15.01 -0.93
CA PRO A 212 3.42 -15.76 0.13
C PRO A 212 2.42 -14.91 0.91
N ARG A 213 1.28 -15.50 1.30
CA ARG A 213 0.24 -14.81 2.11
C ARG A 213 0.67 -14.55 3.55
N ASN A 214 1.53 -15.40 4.10
CA ASN A 214 2.06 -15.32 5.46
C ASN A 214 3.42 -14.60 5.53
N ARG A 215 3.77 -13.83 4.49
CA ARG A 215 5.03 -13.08 4.44
C ARG A 215 5.04 -11.98 5.51
N THR A 216 6.12 -11.92 6.29
CA THR A 216 6.30 -10.89 7.31
C THR A 216 7.07 -9.68 6.76
N CYS A 217 7.06 -8.56 7.48
CA CYS A 217 7.92 -7.41 7.16
C CYS A 217 9.40 -7.79 7.12
N HIS A 218 9.84 -8.73 7.96
CA HIS A 218 11.22 -9.22 7.95
C HIS A 218 11.55 -9.93 6.63
N ASP A 219 10.68 -10.83 6.17
CA ASP A 219 10.81 -11.52 4.88
C ASP A 219 10.74 -10.56 3.68
N ALA A 220 10.08 -9.41 3.85
CA ALA A 220 9.99 -8.34 2.85
C ALA A 220 11.11 -7.31 2.94
N TYR A 221 12.08 -7.49 3.86
CA TYR A 221 13.13 -6.52 4.17
C TYR A 221 12.61 -5.13 4.54
N VAL A 222 11.39 -5.06 5.08
CA VAL A 222 10.80 -3.84 5.63
C VAL A 222 11.26 -3.70 7.08
N ALA A 223 11.96 -2.60 7.38
CA ALA A 223 12.41 -2.33 8.74
C ALA A 223 11.21 -2.18 9.69
N GLU A 224 11.35 -2.66 10.92
CA GLU A 224 10.30 -2.65 11.96
C GLU A 224 9.60 -1.29 12.12
N ASN A 225 10.36 -0.19 12.12
CA ASN A 225 9.83 1.16 12.29
C ASN A 225 9.14 1.72 11.02
N PHE A 226 9.10 0.94 9.94
CA PHE A 226 8.33 1.16 8.71
C PHE A 226 7.27 0.05 8.48
N CYS A 227 7.22 -0.98 9.32
CA CYS A 227 6.31 -2.11 9.16
C CYS A 227 4.90 -1.76 9.64
N THR A 228 3.93 -1.69 8.75
CA THR A 228 2.53 -1.39 9.09
C THR A 228 1.70 -2.63 9.42
N CYS A 229 2.28 -3.83 9.33
CA CYS A 229 1.62 -5.05 9.77
C CYS A 229 1.28 -4.96 11.26
N LEU A 230 0.05 -5.35 11.57
CA LEU A 230 -0.44 -5.40 12.94
C LEU A 230 0.19 -6.59 13.67
N ILE A 231 0.49 -6.40 14.94
CA ILE A 231 1.02 -7.43 15.84
C ILE A 231 0.02 -7.71 16.94
N ASP A 232 0.11 -8.89 17.55
CA ASP A 232 -0.70 -9.24 18.71
C ASP A 232 -0.44 -8.30 19.91
N GLN A 233 -1.52 -7.80 20.49
CA GLN A 233 -1.55 -6.85 21.61
C GLN A 233 -2.25 -7.43 22.85
N HIS A 234 -2.57 -8.72 22.91
CA HIS A 234 -3.23 -9.36 24.08
C HIS A 234 -2.53 -9.05 25.41
N ALA A 235 -1.19 -9.04 25.43
CA ALA A 235 -0.41 -8.74 26.64
C ALA A 235 -0.34 -7.25 27.00
N SER A 236 -0.66 -6.36 26.05
CA SER A 236 -0.60 -4.90 26.20
C SER A 236 -1.97 -4.27 26.49
N SER A 237 -3.06 -4.92 26.05
CA SER A 237 -4.45 -4.43 26.15
C SER A 237 -5.16 -4.82 27.44
N MET A 238 -4.57 -5.71 28.25
CA MET A 238 -5.19 -6.25 29.46
C MET A 238 -4.48 -5.74 30.73
N PRO A 239 -5.02 -4.70 31.39
CA PRO A 239 -4.76 -4.53 32.82
C PRO A 239 -5.07 -5.85 33.54
N LYS A 240 -4.40 -6.15 34.66
CA LYS A 240 -4.82 -7.23 35.57
C LYS A 240 -6.23 -6.89 36.09
N GLU A 241 -7.25 -7.37 35.38
CA GLU A 241 -8.62 -6.93 35.56
C GLU A 241 -9.35 -7.80 36.61
N LYS A 242 -10.20 -7.16 37.41
CA LYS A 242 -10.83 -7.81 38.57
C LYS A 242 -11.91 -8.84 38.19
N ASP A 243 -12.47 -8.76 36.99
CA ASP A 243 -13.43 -9.74 36.44
C ASP A 243 -13.29 -9.86 34.90
N PRO A 244 -12.43 -10.77 34.41
CA PRO A 244 -12.19 -10.98 32.99
C PRO A 244 -13.41 -11.47 32.21
N LYS A 245 -14.31 -12.21 32.87
CA LYS A 245 -15.45 -12.86 32.22
C LYS A 245 -16.51 -11.84 31.83
N LYS A 246 -16.88 -10.94 32.75
CA LYS A 246 -17.84 -9.87 32.48
C LYS A 246 -17.42 -8.96 31.33
N LYS A 247 -16.12 -8.64 31.23
CA LYS A 247 -15.59 -7.84 30.12
C LYS A 247 -15.64 -8.60 28.80
N LYS A 248 -15.28 -9.89 28.79
CA LYS A 248 -15.41 -10.73 27.60
C LYS A 248 -16.84 -10.72 27.09
N ASP A 249 -17.83 -10.94 27.97
CA ASP A 249 -19.24 -10.95 27.60
C ASP A 249 -19.71 -9.57 27.07
N THR A 250 -19.24 -8.49 27.70
CA THR A 250 -19.56 -7.12 27.26
C THR A 250 -18.96 -6.80 25.89
N THR A 251 -17.73 -7.25 25.65
CA THR A 251 -17.03 -7.01 24.39
C THR A 251 -17.64 -7.84 23.26
N GLU A 252 -18.00 -9.10 23.55
CA GLU A 252 -18.73 -9.95 22.60
C GLU A 252 -20.06 -9.31 22.18
N LYS A 253 -20.81 -8.70 23.10
CA LYS A 253 -22.03 -7.95 22.74
C LYS A 253 -21.75 -6.80 21.76
N LYS A 254 -20.63 -6.08 21.94
CA LYS A 254 -20.22 -5.01 21.02
C LYS A 254 -19.84 -5.55 19.64
N TYR A 255 -19.16 -6.69 19.58
CA TYR A 255 -18.88 -7.36 18.32
C TYR A 255 -20.16 -7.71 17.57
N LYS A 256 -21.11 -8.35 18.26
CA LYS A 256 -22.39 -8.74 17.64
C LYS A 256 -23.14 -7.52 17.12
N ALA A 257 -23.25 -6.46 17.92
CA ALA A 257 -23.89 -5.21 17.51
C ALA A 257 -23.21 -4.56 16.28
N ALA A 258 -21.88 -4.57 16.22
CA ALA A 258 -21.14 -4.04 15.07
C ALA A 258 -21.35 -4.88 13.80
N ILE A 259 -21.45 -6.21 13.92
CA ILE A 259 -21.75 -7.12 12.81
C ILE A 259 -23.18 -6.88 12.31
N SER A 260 -24.17 -6.83 13.20
CA SER A 260 -25.57 -6.55 12.85
C SER A 260 -25.71 -5.22 12.11
N ALA A 261 -25.11 -4.15 12.66
CA ALA A 261 -25.14 -2.83 12.04
C ALA A 261 -24.54 -2.85 10.62
N TRP A 262 -23.39 -3.51 10.45
CA TRP A 262 -22.74 -3.62 9.15
C TRP A 262 -23.56 -4.41 8.12
N ILE A 263 -24.20 -5.52 8.52
CA ILE A 263 -25.09 -6.31 7.65
C ILE A 263 -26.22 -5.43 7.14
N THR A 264 -26.90 -4.71 8.04
CA THR A 264 -28.01 -3.83 7.69
C THR A 264 -27.58 -2.63 6.85
N GLU A 265 -26.48 -1.96 7.20
CA GLU A 265 -25.93 -0.82 6.44
C GLU A 265 -25.56 -1.19 5.00
N ASN A 266 -25.22 -2.46 4.75
CA ASN A 266 -24.85 -2.99 3.44
C ASN A 266 -25.99 -3.76 2.75
N ASN A 267 -27.21 -3.73 3.29
CA ASN A 267 -28.40 -4.41 2.77
C ASN A 267 -28.21 -5.94 2.58
N LEU A 268 -27.49 -6.59 3.51
CA LEU A 268 -27.21 -8.03 3.44
C LEU A 268 -28.19 -8.88 4.27
N ASP A 269 -29.16 -8.28 4.96
CA ASP A 269 -30.15 -8.99 5.79
C ASP A 269 -30.94 -10.09 5.03
N PRO A 270 -31.30 -9.93 3.74
CA PRO A 270 -31.96 -10.99 2.98
C PRO A 270 -31.09 -12.25 2.78
N CYS A 271 -29.77 -12.11 2.92
CA CYS A 271 -28.79 -13.18 2.71
C CYS A 271 -28.17 -13.69 4.03
N LEU A 272 -27.98 -12.83 5.02
CA LEU A 272 -27.28 -13.15 6.25
C LEU A 272 -28.21 -12.96 7.45
N ASP A 273 -28.64 -14.06 8.07
CA ASP A 273 -29.35 -14.03 9.34
C ASP A 273 -28.36 -14.12 10.51
N ASP A 274 -28.35 -13.06 11.31
CA ASP A 274 -27.45 -12.81 12.41
C ASP A 274 -28.07 -13.12 13.79
N SER A 275 -29.35 -13.51 13.84
CA SER A 275 -30.10 -13.82 15.07
C SER A 275 -29.41 -14.89 15.93
N ASN A 276 -28.73 -15.85 15.28
CA ASN A 276 -28.05 -16.98 15.92
C ASN A 276 -26.52 -16.92 15.74
N MET A 277 -25.94 -15.73 15.56
CA MET A 277 -24.51 -15.60 15.28
C MET A 277 -23.62 -16.19 16.40
N LYS A 278 -22.58 -16.92 15.99
CA LYS A 278 -21.61 -17.56 16.89
C LYS A 278 -20.19 -17.15 16.55
N ILE A 279 -19.49 -16.59 17.53
CA ILE A 279 -18.05 -16.34 17.41
C ILE A 279 -17.31 -17.66 17.66
N VAL A 280 -16.42 -18.01 16.74
CA VAL A 280 -15.68 -19.28 16.73
C VAL A 280 -14.21 -19.02 17.07
N GLY A 281 -13.68 -19.79 18.02
CA GLY A 281 -12.26 -19.75 18.39
C GLY A 281 -11.89 -18.58 19.31
N ASN A 282 -10.61 -18.25 19.33
CA ASN A 282 -10.08 -17.12 20.09
C ASN A 282 -10.12 -15.86 19.23
N VAL A 283 -10.37 -14.72 19.89
CA VAL A 283 -10.28 -13.40 19.26
C VAL A 283 -8.84 -12.94 19.31
N GLU A 284 -8.26 -12.62 18.15
CA GLU A 284 -6.95 -11.98 18.06
C GLU A 284 -7.12 -10.47 18.24
N ILE A 285 -6.30 -9.86 19.11
CA ILE A 285 -6.31 -8.41 19.33
C ILE A 285 -5.05 -7.85 18.70
N LEU A 286 -5.21 -7.15 17.58
CA LEU A 286 -4.13 -6.71 16.72
C LEU A 286 -3.98 -5.19 16.79
N GLY A 287 -2.75 -4.70 16.69
CA GLY A 287 -2.47 -3.26 16.66
C GLY A 287 -1.10 -2.95 16.08
N LEU A 288 -0.85 -1.68 15.73
CA LEU A 288 0.44 -1.25 15.21
C LEU A 288 1.57 -1.56 16.20
N ASN A 289 2.74 -1.89 15.66
CA ASN A 289 3.93 -2.00 16.49
C ASN A 289 4.28 -0.64 17.13
N PRO A 290 4.94 -0.63 18.30
CA PRO A 290 5.23 0.61 19.03
C PRO A 290 6.06 1.63 18.26
N LEU A 291 6.98 1.19 17.40
CA LEU A 291 7.86 2.10 16.66
C LEU A 291 7.08 2.92 15.64
N VAL A 292 6.24 2.26 14.84
CA VAL A 292 5.34 2.94 13.89
C VAL A 292 4.32 3.77 14.64
N ARG A 293 3.70 3.18 15.67
CA ARG A 293 2.70 3.86 16.50
C ARG A 293 3.21 5.16 17.08
N HIS A 294 4.48 5.24 17.48
CA HIS A 294 5.07 6.47 18.03
C HIS A 294 5.84 7.30 17.00
N GLY A 295 5.70 7.02 15.70
CA GLY A 295 6.29 7.81 14.63
C GLY A 295 7.82 7.73 14.54
N MET A 296 8.43 6.67 15.06
CA MET A 296 9.89 6.51 15.04
C MET A 296 10.40 6.28 13.61
N ARG A 297 11.32 7.14 13.15
CA ARG A 297 11.91 7.06 11.81
C ARG A 297 13.34 6.51 11.77
N SER A 298 14.17 6.89 12.75
CA SER A 298 15.54 6.40 12.87
C SER A 298 15.65 5.43 14.04
N LYS A 299 16.52 4.44 13.87
CA LYS A 299 16.90 3.46 14.90
C LYS A 299 18.35 3.63 15.37
N GLU A 300 19.00 4.76 15.04
CA GLU A 300 20.38 5.05 15.44
C GLU A 300 20.54 5.08 16.97
N ASN A 301 19.57 5.69 17.67
CA ASN A 301 19.57 5.71 19.14
C ASN A 301 18.87 4.45 19.68
N VAL A 302 19.66 3.41 19.95
CA VAL A 302 19.18 2.11 20.46
C VAL A 302 18.40 2.26 21.77
N THR A 303 18.83 3.15 22.67
CA THR A 303 18.12 3.41 23.93
C THR A 303 16.71 3.96 23.67
N ALA A 304 16.58 4.92 22.76
CA ALA A 304 15.27 5.46 22.39
C ALA A 304 14.37 4.40 21.74
N VAL A 305 14.92 3.51 20.93
CA VAL A 305 14.20 2.36 20.34
C VAL A 305 13.65 1.46 21.44
N GLU A 306 14.49 1.06 22.40
CA GLU A 306 14.10 0.19 23.51
C GLU A 306 13.05 0.82 24.43
N VAL A 307 13.20 2.10 24.75
CA VAL A 307 12.19 2.86 25.51
C VAL A 307 10.86 2.86 24.76
N THR A 308 10.89 3.09 23.45
CA THR A 308 9.68 3.13 22.61
C THR A 308 8.99 1.77 22.54
N ARG A 309 9.75 0.67 22.41
CA ARG A 309 9.19 -0.71 22.44
C ARG A 309 8.49 -1.03 23.75
N LYS A 310 9.03 -0.54 24.87
CA LYS A 310 8.52 -0.82 26.23
C LYS A 310 7.49 0.20 26.70
N ARG A 311 7.14 1.17 25.86
CA ARG A 311 6.24 2.27 26.19
C ARG A 311 4.81 1.75 26.39
N LYS A 312 4.34 1.73 27.64
CA LYS A 312 3.00 1.24 28.06
C LYS A 312 2.04 2.34 28.51
N ASP A 313 2.49 3.59 28.56
CA ASP A 313 1.81 4.72 29.19
C ASP A 313 0.60 5.25 28.39
N LEU A 314 0.49 4.92 27.11
CA LEU A 314 -0.58 5.41 26.24
C LEU A 314 -1.47 4.27 25.74
N LYS A 315 -2.80 4.44 25.86
CA LYS A 315 -3.80 3.58 25.22
C LYS A 315 -3.65 3.64 23.69
N MET A 316 -3.79 2.49 23.02
CA MET A 316 -3.82 2.43 21.56
C MET A 316 -4.88 3.38 21.01
N ASP A 317 -4.65 4.01 19.86
CA ASP A 317 -5.68 4.81 19.18
C ASP A 317 -6.78 3.86 18.65
N PHE A 318 -6.32 2.83 17.93
CA PHE A 318 -7.15 1.77 17.38
C PHE A 318 -6.61 0.38 17.71
N LEU A 319 -7.53 -0.56 17.92
CA LEU A 319 -7.27 -1.99 17.98
C LEU A 319 -8.14 -2.70 16.93
N TYR A 320 -7.64 -3.82 16.40
CA TYR A 320 -8.39 -4.65 15.47
C TYR A 320 -8.63 -6.02 16.08
N HIS A 321 -9.89 -6.41 16.15
CA HIS A 321 -10.33 -7.67 16.74
C HIS A 321 -10.67 -8.62 15.60
N GLU A 322 -9.81 -9.63 15.40
CA GLU A 322 -9.97 -10.60 14.32
C GLU A 322 -10.45 -11.94 14.84
N PHE A 323 -11.52 -12.47 14.23
CA PHE A 323 -12.11 -13.75 14.59
C PHE A 323 -13.04 -14.24 13.49
N THR A 324 -13.37 -15.54 13.53
CA THR A 324 -14.37 -16.11 12.63
C THR A 324 -15.74 -16.10 13.31
N THR A 325 -16.77 -15.72 12.58
CA THR A 325 -18.17 -15.78 13.02
C THR A 325 -18.96 -16.66 12.07
N THR A 326 -19.84 -17.49 12.60
CA THR A 326 -20.80 -18.27 11.83
C THR A 326 -22.14 -17.53 11.80
N LEU A 327 -22.67 -17.29 10.59
CA LEU A 327 -24.00 -16.73 10.32
C LEU A 327 -24.87 -17.74 9.56
N SER A 328 -26.19 -17.56 9.60
CA SER A 328 -27.14 -18.42 8.89
C SER A 328 -27.44 -17.86 7.51
N LEU A 329 -27.59 -18.75 6.53
CA LEU A 329 -28.04 -18.43 5.17
C LEU A 329 -29.54 -18.78 5.02
N PRO A 330 -30.25 -18.26 4.01
CA PRO A 330 -31.68 -18.51 3.81
C PRO A 330 -31.99 -19.99 3.55
N SER A 331 -31.00 -20.72 3.02
CA SER A 331 -31.08 -22.18 2.81
C SER A 331 -31.05 -23.02 4.09
N GLY A 332 -30.93 -22.40 5.27
CA GLY A 332 -30.76 -23.06 6.57
C GLY A 332 -29.34 -23.60 6.83
N LYS A 333 -28.42 -23.44 5.87
CA LYS A 333 -26.98 -23.70 6.06
C LYS A 333 -26.31 -22.54 6.76
N SER A 334 -25.10 -22.76 7.27
CA SER A 334 -24.27 -21.72 7.86
C SER A 334 -23.12 -21.32 6.96
N VAL A 335 -22.65 -20.08 7.09
CA VAL A 335 -21.41 -19.58 6.48
C VAL A 335 -20.50 -19.00 7.55
N GLY A 336 -19.20 -19.33 7.48
CA GLY A 336 -18.15 -18.74 8.30
C GLY A 336 -17.53 -17.53 7.61
N LEU A 337 -17.48 -16.43 8.35
CA LEU A 337 -16.94 -15.15 7.92
C LEU A 337 -15.81 -14.73 8.85
N LEU A 338 -14.65 -14.36 8.30
CA LEU A 338 -13.57 -13.73 9.05
C LEU A 338 -13.85 -12.24 9.18
N PHE A 339 -14.20 -11.81 10.37
CA PHE A 339 -14.34 -10.41 10.70
C PHE A 339 -13.03 -9.84 11.23
N ARG A 340 -12.75 -8.60 10.86
CA ARG A 340 -11.79 -7.73 11.53
C ARG A 340 -12.52 -6.46 11.96
N ILE A 341 -12.86 -6.39 13.24
CA ILE A 341 -13.60 -5.27 13.82
C ILE A 341 -12.60 -4.24 14.35
N GLU A 342 -12.71 -3.00 13.90
CA GLU A 342 -11.95 -1.89 14.43
C GLU A 342 -12.58 -1.37 15.74
N GLU A 343 -11.77 -1.19 16.77
CA GLU A 343 -12.12 -0.51 18.00
C GLU A 343 -11.43 0.86 18.05
N GLU A 344 -12.20 1.94 18.11
CA GLU A 344 -11.69 3.25 18.53
C GLU A 344 -11.61 3.28 20.05
N VAL A 345 -10.43 3.04 20.61
CA VAL A 345 -10.24 2.75 22.04
C VAL A 345 -10.64 3.92 22.94
N ALA A 346 -10.48 5.16 22.46
CA ALA A 346 -10.86 6.35 23.20
C ALA A 346 -12.38 6.43 23.45
N LYS A 347 -13.19 5.99 22.48
CA LYS A 347 -14.65 5.99 22.55
C LYS A 347 -15.23 4.63 22.94
N SER A 348 -14.43 3.57 22.86
CA SER A 348 -14.86 2.17 22.99
C SER A 348 -15.99 1.83 22.01
N GLU A 349 -15.88 2.38 20.79
CA GLU A 349 -16.76 2.11 19.65
C GLU A 349 -16.16 1.02 18.77
N PHE A 350 -17.00 0.13 18.25
CA PHE A 350 -16.61 -1.02 17.46
C PHE A 350 -17.32 -0.97 16.11
N ARG A 351 -16.57 -1.11 15.01
CA ARG A 351 -17.10 -1.03 13.65
C ARG A 351 -16.45 -2.07 12.74
N VAL A 352 -17.24 -2.65 11.84
CA VAL A 352 -16.70 -3.47 10.74
C VAL A 352 -16.29 -2.51 9.62
N VAL A 353 -14.99 -2.38 9.40
CA VAL A 353 -14.43 -1.41 8.43
C VAL A 353 -13.99 -2.04 7.11
N PHE A 354 -13.98 -3.37 7.04
CA PHE A 354 -13.64 -4.12 5.83
C PHE A 354 -14.68 -5.21 5.58
N GLU A 355 -14.88 -5.54 4.29
CA GLU A 355 -15.67 -6.72 3.91
C GLU A 355 -15.08 -7.97 4.59
N PRO A 356 -15.87 -8.72 5.37
CA PRO A 356 -15.40 -9.93 6.01
C PRO A 356 -15.15 -11.02 4.96
N ALA A 357 -14.02 -11.72 5.08
CA ALA A 357 -13.64 -12.74 4.12
C ALA A 357 -14.41 -14.05 4.39
N VAL A 358 -15.04 -14.60 3.34
CA VAL A 358 -15.70 -15.91 3.43
C VAL A 358 -14.65 -17.00 3.60
N ARG A 359 -14.78 -17.82 4.64
CA ARG A 359 -13.83 -18.91 4.97
C ARG A 359 -14.21 -20.24 4.30
N ASP A 360 -15.50 -20.53 4.29
CA ASP A 360 -16.13 -21.76 3.82
C ASP A 360 -17.26 -21.39 2.85
N PRO A 361 -16.92 -21.01 1.61
CA PRO A 361 -17.92 -20.57 0.66
C PRO A 361 -18.87 -21.72 0.28
N PRO A 362 -20.17 -21.44 0.08
CA PRO A 362 -21.12 -22.42 -0.42
C PRO A 362 -20.64 -23.03 -1.75
N ALA A 363 -20.80 -24.34 -1.91
CA ALA A 363 -20.30 -25.05 -3.09
C ALA A 363 -20.86 -24.52 -4.43
N ASN A 364 -22.11 -24.02 -4.42
CA ASN A 364 -22.77 -23.40 -5.56
C ASN A 364 -22.31 -21.96 -5.83
N CYS A 365 -21.72 -21.28 -4.84
CA CYS A 365 -21.29 -19.88 -4.94
C CYS A 365 -19.85 -19.70 -4.39
N PRO A 366 -18.82 -20.27 -5.06
CA PRO A 366 -17.44 -20.22 -4.58
C PRO A 366 -16.84 -18.82 -4.72
N SER A 367 -16.86 -18.03 -3.64
CA SER A 367 -16.27 -16.69 -3.59
C SER A 367 -15.74 -16.35 -2.20
N LEU A 368 -14.65 -15.58 -2.14
CA LEU A 368 -14.14 -15.00 -0.89
C LEU A 368 -14.87 -13.70 -0.49
N SER A 369 -15.55 -13.07 -1.45
CA SER A 369 -16.38 -11.89 -1.23
C SER A 369 -17.77 -12.33 -0.80
N VAL A 370 -18.22 -11.82 0.35
CA VAL A 370 -19.55 -12.10 0.90
C VAL A 370 -20.64 -11.46 0.04
N PHE A 371 -20.39 -10.29 -0.54
CA PHE A 371 -21.32 -9.66 -1.49
C PHE A 371 -21.59 -10.59 -2.68
N ARG A 372 -20.53 -11.13 -3.29
CA ARG A 372 -20.68 -12.07 -4.41
C ARG A 372 -21.36 -13.38 -4.02
N VAL A 373 -21.11 -13.87 -2.79
CA VAL A 373 -21.83 -15.04 -2.28
C VAL A 373 -23.32 -14.74 -2.16
N CYS A 374 -23.67 -13.58 -1.58
CA CYS A 374 -25.05 -13.18 -1.42
C CYS A 374 -25.76 -12.95 -2.75
N ASP A 375 -25.15 -12.20 -3.68
CA ASP A 375 -25.70 -11.96 -5.02
C ASP A 375 -25.96 -13.29 -5.75
N CYS A 376 -25.03 -14.24 -5.65
CA CYS A 376 -25.18 -15.56 -6.25
C CYS A 376 -26.34 -16.36 -5.63
N LEU A 377 -26.50 -16.33 -4.31
CA LEU A 377 -27.56 -17.06 -3.61
C LEU A 377 -28.95 -16.43 -3.78
N THR A 378 -29.04 -15.12 -3.96
CA THR A 378 -30.32 -14.41 -4.13
C THR A 378 -30.77 -14.34 -5.60
N SER A 379 -29.86 -14.52 -6.56
CA SER A 379 -30.19 -14.61 -7.99
C SER A 379 -30.89 -15.92 -8.38
N ASP A 380 -30.86 -16.93 -7.51
CA ASP A 380 -31.52 -18.24 -7.67
C ASP A 380 -32.95 -18.29 -7.06
N VAL A 381 -33.50 -17.16 -6.60
CA VAL A 381 -34.85 -17.04 -5.98
C VAL A 381 -35.84 -16.31 -6.89
#